data_AF-A0A950IKI6-F1
#
_entry.id   AF-A0A950IKI6-F1
#
_cell.length_a   1.000
_cell.length_b   1.000
_cell.length_c   1.000
_cell.angle_alpha   90.00
_cell.angle_beta   90.00
_cell.angle_gamma   90.00
#
_symmetry.space_group_name_H-M   'P 1'
#
loop_
_entity.id
_entity.type
_entity.pdbx_description
1 polymer ?
#
loop_
_entity_poly.entity_id
_entity_poly.type
_entity_poly.pdbx_seq_one_letter_code
_entity_poly.pdbx_strand_id
1 'polypeptide(L)'
;MSSLGGDALGLYSAVGDAFAGRRLGFGRRRAAVAARFAQHRGVDEEAVAATWVAGALAEVGLIEVVLSPDASPHRRLLATADAPLLGAHIVASLSGLPRHAADLVRWHLEHDDGTGIPDRLRWDGIPADAAALGITHAYLAAIEDPKEPRDPGEALFAIVGESGRRFRIGLVRSFREFVLTSDGWDAPLDLPVRVEDEAAAITALAARIDARDSRTAHRSERLASVAEVLAARLGHDSDRAIRLARMLALGRADDAIQHDDFDPLSRFARPQRTAVAKRAAAIATAVPAYADDAPYLAASAAWYEDGELEPVAAILALASAADSLDPLDAPRRLGAAAGSQFDPEVTRAYLAILGVPT
;
A
#
# COMPACT_ATOMS: atom_id res chain seq x y z
N MET A 1 -13.78 20.67 -11.52
CA MET A 1 -14.13 20.07 -10.21
C MET A 1 -13.22 18.86 -10.04
N SER A 2 -12.08 19.06 -9.39
CA SER A 2 -11.09 18.00 -9.13
C SER A 2 -11.73 16.97 -8.20
N SER A 3 -11.75 15.69 -8.58
CA SER A 3 -12.25 14.64 -7.70
C SER A 3 -11.38 14.59 -6.44
N LEU A 4 -12.03 14.70 -5.29
CA LEU A 4 -11.43 14.79 -3.95
C LEU A 4 -11.10 13.39 -3.38
N GLY A 5 -10.48 12.50 -4.18
CA GLY A 5 -10.26 11.10 -3.78
C GLY A 5 -8.89 10.50 -4.12
N GLY A 6 -7.87 11.32 -4.35
CA GLY A 6 -6.53 10.81 -4.66
C GLY A 6 -5.46 11.63 -3.94
N ASP A 7 -4.98 11.09 -2.83
CA ASP A 7 -3.87 11.57 -2.03
C ASP A 7 -3.04 10.36 -1.57
N ALA A 8 -1.93 10.60 -0.87
CA ALA A 8 -1.04 9.53 -0.42
C ALA A 8 -1.75 8.48 0.46
N LEU A 9 -2.85 8.84 1.14
CA LEU A 9 -3.66 7.91 1.93
C LEU A 9 -4.16 6.73 1.09
N GLY A 10 -4.54 6.98 -0.17
CA GLY A 10 -4.91 5.95 -1.13
C GLY A 10 -3.79 4.94 -1.38
N LEU A 11 -2.52 5.39 -1.43
CA LEU A 11 -1.37 4.50 -1.57
C LEU A 11 -1.15 3.65 -0.32
N TYR A 12 -1.28 4.22 0.89
CA TYR A 12 -1.21 3.44 2.12
C TYR A 12 -2.30 2.35 2.17
N SER A 13 -3.52 2.68 1.75
CA SER A 13 -4.63 1.72 1.67
C SER A 13 -4.35 0.60 0.65
N ALA A 14 -3.93 0.95 -0.56
CA ALA A 14 -3.62 -0.01 -1.62
C ALA A 14 -2.40 -0.90 -1.29
N VAL A 15 -1.40 -0.37 -0.59
CA VAL A 15 -0.26 -1.15 -0.07
C VAL A 15 -0.72 -2.11 1.03
N GLY A 16 -1.61 -1.67 1.94
CA GLY A 16 -2.23 -2.53 2.93
C GLY A 16 -2.98 -3.71 2.29
N ASP A 17 -3.77 -3.44 1.25
CA ASP A 17 -4.45 -4.49 0.46
C ASP A 17 -3.45 -5.49 -0.14
N ALA A 18 -2.35 -5.00 -0.73
CA ALA A 18 -1.33 -5.83 -1.33
C ALA A 18 -0.66 -6.76 -0.30
N PHE A 19 -0.26 -6.24 0.87
CA PHE A 19 0.31 -7.04 1.96
C PHE A 19 -0.69 -8.02 2.56
N ALA A 20 -1.97 -7.67 2.62
CA ALA A 20 -3.04 -8.56 3.08
C ALA A 20 -3.39 -9.66 2.05
N GLY A 21 -2.79 -9.64 0.85
CA GLY A 21 -3.14 -10.56 -0.23
C GLY A 21 -4.57 -10.32 -0.76
N ARG A 22 -5.09 -9.11 -0.61
CA ARG A 22 -6.42 -8.71 -1.07
C ARG A 22 -6.38 -8.11 -2.46
N ARG A 23 -7.54 -8.07 -3.11
CA ARG A 23 -7.74 -7.30 -4.33
C ARG A 23 -7.56 -5.81 -4.02
N LEU A 24 -6.77 -5.11 -4.84
CA LEU A 24 -6.56 -3.66 -4.69
C LEU A 24 -7.90 -2.90 -4.73
N GLY A 25 -8.08 -1.98 -3.80
CA GLY A 25 -9.31 -1.20 -3.60
C GLY A 25 -10.24 -1.79 -2.54
N PHE A 26 -9.88 -2.92 -1.91
CA PHE A 26 -10.62 -3.50 -0.80
C PHE A 26 -10.67 -2.54 0.39
N GLY A 27 -9.55 -1.95 0.79
CA GLY A 27 -9.48 -0.98 1.88
C GLY A 27 -10.40 0.23 1.64
N ARG A 28 -10.46 0.75 0.41
CA ARG A 28 -11.36 1.86 0.04
C ARG A 28 -12.84 1.45 0.09
N ARG A 29 -13.17 0.22 -0.33
CA ARG A 29 -14.54 -0.30 -0.19
C ARG A 29 -14.92 -0.49 1.28
N ARG A 30 -14.01 -1.00 2.11
CA ARG A 30 -14.17 -1.12 3.58
C ARG A 30 -14.41 0.25 4.22
N ALA A 31 -13.64 1.26 3.83
CA ALA A 31 -13.83 2.64 4.27
C ALA A 31 -15.24 3.16 3.96
N ALA A 32 -15.71 2.98 2.73
CA ALA A 32 -17.03 3.44 2.29
C ALA A 32 -18.16 2.76 3.09
N VAL A 33 -18.12 1.43 3.24
CA VAL A 33 -19.14 0.68 3.99
C VAL A 33 -19.12 1.06 5.47
N ALA A 34 -17.93 1.17 6.07
CA ALA A 34 -17.80 1.49 7.49
C ALA A 34 -18.32 2.90 7.79
N ALA A 35 -18.00 3.87 6.93
CA ALA A 35 -18.51 5.24 7.06
C ALA A 35 -20.02 5.34 6.87
N ARG A 36 -20.59 4.62 5.89
CA ARG A 36 -22.05 4.54 5.71
C ARG A 36 -22.74 3.89 6.91
N PHE A 37 -22.14 2.85 7.48
CA PHE A 37 -22.67 2.23 8.69
C PHE A 37 -22.60 3.17 9.90
N ALA A 38 -21.52 3.94 10.03
CA ALA A 38 -21.40 5.00 11.04
C ALA A 38 -22.50 6.07 10.86
N GLN A 39 -22.74 6.53 9.63
CA GLN A 39 -23.84 7.46 9.32
C GLN A 39 -25.21 6.88 9.68
N HIS A 40 -25.47 5.61 9.36
CA HIS A 40 -26.72 4.93 9.72
C HIS A 40 -26.93 4.87 11.23
N ARG A 41 -25.84 4.69 11.99
CA ARG A 41 -25.86 4.72 13.46
C ARG A 41 -26.03 6.12 14.06
N GLY A 42 -26.00 7.18 13.26
CA GLY A 42 -26.19 8.56 13.70
C GLY A 42 -25.04 9.13 14.53
N VAL A 43 -23.80 8.68 14.30
CA VAL A 43 -22.61 9.31 14.89
C VAL A 43 -22.27 10.61 14.15
N ASP A 44 -21.47 11.49 14.79
CA ASP A 44 -21.10 12.78 14.21
C ASP A 44 -20.14 12.67 13.00
N GLU A 45 -19.97 13.77 12.28
CA GLU A 45 -19.14 13.82 11.07
C GLU A 45 -17.66 13.51 11.32
N GLU A 46 -17.12 13.87 12.50
CA GLU A 46 -15.74 13.58 12.88
C GLU A 46 -15.55 12.06 13.09
N ALA A 47 -16.49 11.40 13.77
CA ALA A 47 -16.50 9.96 13.95
C ALA A 47 -16.70 9.20 12.64
N VAL A 48 -17.54 9.70 11.72
CA VAL A 48 -17.68 9.16 10.36
C VAL A 48 -16.35 9.26 9.60
N ALA A 49 -15.68 10.42 9.66
CA ALA A 49 -14.38 10.63 9.03
C ALA A 49 -13.29 9.71 9.61
N ALA A 50 -13.23 9.59 10.95
CA ALA A 50 -12.31 8.69 11.63
C ALA A 50 -12.54 7.22 11.22
N THR A 51 -13.80 6.80 11.14
CA THR A 51 -14.19 5.45 10.71
C THR A 51 -13.82 5.19 9.26
N TRP A 52 -13.99 6.17 8.37
CA TRP A 52 -13.60 6.05 6.97
C TRP A 52 -12.08 5.86 6.84
N VAL A 53 -11.27 6.69 7.50
CA VAL A 53 -9.81 6.56 7.50
C VAL A 53 -9.37 5.22 8.08
N ALA A 54 -9.96 4.82 9.20
CA ALA A 54 -9.65 3.54 9.83
C ALA A 54 -10.02 2.36 8.94
N GLY A 55 -11.15 2.43 8.24
CA GLY A 55 -11.51 1.45 7.22
C GLY A 55 -10.53 1.41 6.05
N ALA A 56 -10.03 2.55 5.58
CA ALA A 56 -9.02 2.59 4.52
C ALA A 56 -7.70 1.95 4.97
N LEU A 57 -7.30 2.20 6.21
CA LEU A 57 -5.98 1.86 6.73
C LEU A 57 -5.92 0.65 7.68
N ALA A 58 -7.01 -0.10 7.86
CA ALA A 58 -7.06 -1.18 8.86
C ALA A 58 -5.97 -2.25 8.71
N GLU A 59 -5.45 -2.44 7.49
CA GLU A 59 -4.41 -3.43 7.18
C GLU A 59 -3.03 -2.82 6.92
N VAL A 60 -2.87 -1.50 7.11
CA VAL A 60 -1.61 -0.79 6.84
C VAL A 60 -0.45 -1.28 7.72
N GLY A 61 -0.75 -1.81 8.91
CA GLY A 61 0.27 -2.34 9.81
C GLY A 61 0.99 -3.58 9.31
N LEU A 62 0.45 -4.27 8.30
CA LEU A 62 1.12 -5.41 7.68
C LEU A 62 2.41 -5.02 6.95
N ILE A 63 2.59 -3.74 6.62
CA ILE A 63 3.85 -3.21 6.06
C ILE A 63 5.03 -3.52 6.99
N GLU A 64 4.82 -3.42 8.30
CA GLU A 64 5.86 -3.60 9.32
C GLU A 64 6.07 -5.08 9.70
N VAL A 65 5.25 -5.99 9.16
CA VAL A 65 5.37 -7.42 9.42
C VAL A 65 6.38 -8.03 8.44
N VAL A 66 7.47 -8.57 8.99
CA VAL A 66 8.54 -9.22 8.23
C VAL A 66 8.49 -10.73 8.44
N LEU A 67 8.28 -11.46 7.35
CA LEU A 67 8.18 -12.92 7.34
C LEU A 67 9.17 -13.51 6.34
N SER A 68 9.74 -14.66 6.69
CA SER A 68 10.49 -15.46 5.73
C SER A 68 9.51 -16.14 4.74
N PRO A 69 9.92 -16.39 3.48
CA PRO A 69 9.06 -17.03 2.49
C PRO A 69 8.49 -18.38 2.95
N ASP A 70 9.24 -19.12 3.75
CA ASP A 70 8.92 -20.44 4.31
C ASP A 70 8.22 -20.38 5.68
N ALA A 71 7.78 -19.21 6.14
CA ALA A 71 7.12 -19.07 7.44
C ALA A 71 5.86 -19.95 7.54
N SER A 72 5.80 -20.75 8.61
CA SER A 72 4.67 -21.66 8.88
C SER A 72 3.38 -20.88 9.17
N PRO A 73 2.18 -21.49 8.98
CA PRO A 73 0.90 -20.82 9.26
C PRO A 73 0.83 -20.25 10.69
N HIS A 74 1.34 -20.98 11.67
CA HIS A 74 1.39 -20.52 13.06
C HIS A 74 2.32 -19.31 13.25
N ARG A 75 3.48 -19.30 12.59
CA ARG A 75 4.41 -18.16 12.66
C ARG A 75 3.83 -16.92 12.01
N ARG A 76 3.12 -17.07 10.88
CA ARG A 76 2.39 -15.97 10.24
C ARG A 76 1.34 -15.40 11.17
N LEU A 77 0.51 -16.25 11.77
CA LEU A 77 -0.52 -15.84 12.72
C LEU A 77 0.04 -15.05 13.91
N LEU A 78 1.16 -15.50 14.48
CA LEU A 78 1.81 -14.78 15.58
C LEU A 78 2.40 -13.44 15.14
N ALA A 79 3.02 -13.38 13.96
CA ALA A 79 3.65 -12.16 13.46
C ALA A 79 2.62 -11.08 13.08
N THR A 80 1.45 -11.48 12.58
CA THR A 80 0.39 -10.54 12.20
C THR A 80 -0.53 -10.14 13.36
N ALA A 81 -0.39 -10.76 14.54
CA ALA A 81 -1.21 -10.44 15.71
C ALA A 81 -1.06 -8.97 16.16
N ASP A 82 0.14 -8.39 15.99
CA ASP A 82 0.43 -6.99 16.33
C ASP A 82 0.16 -6.02 15.17
N ALA A 83 -0.27 -6.50 14.00
CA ALA A 83 -0.52 -5.65 12.83
C ALA A 83 -1.51 -4.51 13.11
N PRO A 84 -2.61 -4.68 13.87
CA PRO A 84 -3.48 -3.56 14.23
C PRO A 84 -2.75 -2.47 15.04
N LEU A 85 -1.88 -2.85 15.97
CA LEU A 85 -1.08 -1.92 16.77
C LEU A 85 -0.05 -1.17 15.91
N LEU A 86 0.65 -1.88 15.04
CA LEU A 86 1.60 -1.29 14.09
C LEU A 86 0.88 -0.33 13.13
N GLY A 87 -0.31 -0.71 12.65
CA GLY A 87 -1.15 0.13 11.80
C GLY A 87 -1.59 1.41 12.52
N ALA A 88 -1.97 1.31 13.79
CA ALA A 88 -2.32 2.48 14.59
C ALA A 88 -1.13 3.45 14.75
N HIS A 89 0.10 2.94 14.93
CA HIS A 89 1.30 3.78 14.97
C HIS A 89 1.56 4.49 13.63
N ILE A 90 1.35 3.80 12.49
CA ILE A 90 1.48 4.43 11.17
C ILE A 90 0.44 5.54 11.02
N VAL A 91 -0.82 5.26 11.32
CA VAL A 91 -1.92 6.24 11.22
C VAL A 91 -1.65 7.45 12.11
N ALA A 92 -1.20 7.24 13.35
CA ALA A 92 -0.86 8.33 14.27
C ALA A 92 0.34 9.19 13.81
N SER A 93 1.21 8.66 12.94
CA SER A 93 2.33 9.41 12.37
C SER A 93 1.96 10.30 11.18
N LEU A 94 0.74 10.15 10.64
CA LEU A 94 0.24 10.93 9.51
C LEU A 94 -0.52 12.16 10.01
N SER A 95 -0.02 13.35 9.70
CA SER A 95 -0.69 14.61 10.02
C SER A 95 -1.92 14.85 9.14
N GLY A 96 -2.92 15.56 9.67
CA GLY A 96 -4.19 15.86 8.99
C GLY A 96 -5.30 14.82 9.17
N LEU A 97 -5.03 13.71 9.88
CA LEU A 97 -6.02 12.66 10.11
C LEU A 97 -6.92 12.92 11.34
N PRO A 98 -8.17 12.42 11.34
CA PRO A 98 -9.09 12.54 12.48
C PRO A 98 -8.53 11.92 13.77
N ARG A 99 -8.82 12.55 14.92
CA ARG A 99 -8.24 12.25 16.25
C ARG A 99 -8.33 10.77 16.67
N HIS A 100 -9.38 10.07 16.25
CA HIS A 100 -9.65 8.69 16.67
C HIS A 100 -9.32 7.62 15.61
N ALA A 101 -8.86 8.00 14.42
CA ALA A 101 -8.61 7.04 13.35
C ALA A 101 -7.61 5.94 13.77
N ALA A 102 -6.54 6.31 14.48
CA ALA A 102 -5.54 5.36 14.95
C ALA A 102 -6.10 4.35 15.97
N ASP A 103 -6.94 4.80 16.92
CA ASP A 103 -7.58 3.95 17.92
C ASP A 103 -8.51 2.92 17.26
N LEU A 104 -9.26 3.35 16.25
CA LEU A 104 -10.14 2.46 15.48
C LEU A 104 -9.33 1.42 14.70
N VAL A 105 -8.21 1.80 14.09
CA VAL A 105 -7.29 0.83 13.46
C VAL A 105 -6.72 -0.14 14.47
N ARG A 106 -6.36 0.32 15.68
CA ARG A 106 -5.81 -0.56 16.72
C ARG A 106 -6.78 -1.66 17.13
N TRP A 107 -8.06 -1.32 17.30
CA TRP A 107 -9.02 -2.19 17.99
C TRP A 107 -10.09 -2.81 17.10
N HIS A 108 -10.03 -2.63 15.78
CA HIS A 108 -11.04 -3.22 14.88
C HIS A 108 -11.05 -4.75 14.84
N LEU A 109 -10.01 -5.43 15.33
CA LEU A 109 -9.94 -6.89 15.45
C LEU A 109 -10.15 -7.40 16.88
N GLU A 110 -10.55 -6.52 17.79
CA GLU A 110 -10.97 -6.94 19.13
C GLU A 110 -12.33 -7.65 19.06
N HIS A 111 -12.51 -8.64 19.93
CA HIS A 111 -13.74 -9.43 20.01
C HIS A 111 -14.33 -9.29 21.41
N ASP A 112 -15.66 -9.21 21.50
CA ASP A 112 -16.35 -9.03 22.78
C ASP A 112 -16.05 -10.14 23.82
N ASP A 113 -15.80 -11.37 23.36
CA ASP A 113 -15.37 -12.51 24.18
C ASP A 113 -13.91 -12.45 24.67
N GLY A 114 -13.13 -11.45 24.21
CA GLY A 114 -11.73 -11.25 24.54
C GLY A 114 -10.75 -12.17 23.80
N THR A 115 -11.21 -12.85 22.73
CA THR A 115 -10.34 -13.64 21.86
C THR A 115 -9.68 -12.83 20.74
N GLY A 116 -10.05 -11.54 20.62
CA GLY A 116 -9.50 -10.62 19.64
C GLY A 116 -8.08 -10.16 19.96
N ILE A 117 -7.56 -9.31 19.09
CA ILE A 117 -6.20 -8.76 19.14
C ILE A 117 -6.24 -7.26 18.87
N PRO A 118 -5.24 -6.48 19.32
CA PRO A 118 -4.00 -6.91 19.98
C PRO A 118 -4.08 -6.95 21.52
N ASP A 119 -4.98 -6.17 22.13
CA ASP A 119 -5.03 -5.93 23.57
C ASP A 119 -6.00 -6.86 24.33
N ARG A 120 -6.80 -7.65 23.60
CA ARG A 120 -7.79 -8.60 24.16
C ARG A 120 -8.87 -7.91 25.00
N LEU A 121 -9.31 -6.76 24.51
CA LEU A 121 -10.40 -5.99 25.09
C LEU A 121 -11.71 -6.80 25.07
N ARG A 122 -12.67 -6.43 25.92
CA ARG A 122 -13.94 -7.13 26.06
C ARG A 122 -15.10 -6.15 26.17
N TRP A 123 -16.20 -6.49 25.52
CA TRP A 123 -17.48 -5.76 25.64
C TRP A 123 -17.26 -4.24 25.54
N ASP A 124 -17.75 -3.48 26.52
CA ASP A 124 -17.67 -2.02 26.58
C ASP A 124 -16.24 -1.46 26.66
N GLY A 125 -15.22 -2.31 26.86
CA GLY A 125 -13.82 -1.92 26.72
C GLY A 125 -13.42 -1.64 25.26
N ILE A 126 -14.14 -2.21 24.28
CA ILE A 126 -13.91 -1.96 22.85
C ILE A 126 -14.75 -0.74 22.44
N PRO A 127 -14.15 0.32 21.88
CA PRO A 127 -14.90 1.45 21.35
C PRO A 127 -15.96 1.00 20.34
N ALA A 128 -17.17 1.56 20.44
CA ALA A 128 -18.31 1.12 19.64
C ALA A 128 -18.05 1.23 18.12
N ASP A 129 -17.26 2.21 17.69
CA ASP A 129 -16.92 2.40 16.28
C ASP A 129 -15.85 1.42 15.82
N ALA A 130 -14.91 1.02 16.69
CA ALA A 130 -13.94 -0.03 16.39
C ALA A 130 -14.63 -1.40 16.26
N ALA A 131 -15.55 -1.70 17.19
CA ALA A 131 -16.37 -2.92 17.13
C ALA A 131 -17.23 -2.98 15.85
N ALA A 132 -17.79 -1.84 15.41
CA ALA A 132 -18.51 -1.78 14.15
C ALA A 132 -17.61 -1.93 12.92
N LEU A 133 -16.43 -1.31 12.92
CA LEU A 133 -15.44 -1.52 11.87
C LEU A 133 -15.01 -2.99 11.79
N GLY A 134 -14.90 -3.69 12.92
CA GLY A 134 -14.64 -5.13 12.97
C GLY A 134 -15.72 -5.97 12.29
N ILE A 135 -17.00 -5.62 12.50
CA ILE A 135 -18.13 -6.26 11.79
C ILE A 135 -18.02 -6.00 10.28
N THR A 136 -17.81 -4.73 9.87
CA THR A 136 -17.66 -4.37 8.45
C THR A 136 -16.49 -5.09 7.80
N HIS A 137 -15.35 -5.18 8.49
CA HIS A 137 -14.17 -5.89 8.01
C HIS A 137 -14.45 -7.39 7.82
N ALA A 138 -14.99 -8.06 8.83
CA ALA A 138 -15.30 -9.50 8.74
C ALA A 138 -16.34 -9.81 7.65
N TYR A 139 -17.34 -8.94 7.50
CA TYR A 139 -18.37 -9.08 6.48
C TYR A 139 -17.80 -8.98 5.06
N LEU A 140 -17.04 -7.91 4.78
CA LEU A 140 -16.44 -7.72 3.47
C LEU A 140 -15.34 -8.74 3.17
N ALA A 141 -14.55 -9.13 4.16
CA ALA A 141 -13.54 -10.17 4.01
C ALA A 141 -14.16 -11.53 3.64
N ALA A 142 -15.36 -11.84 4.16
CA ALA A 142 -16.08 -13.06 3.77
C ALA A 142 -16.64 -12.98 2.33
N ILE A 143 -17.09 -11.81 1.89
CA ILE A 143 -17.59 -11.62 0.51
C ILE A 143 -16.45 -11.73 -0.51
N GLU A 144 -15.31 -11.11 -0.22
CA GLU A 144 -14.16 -11.03 -1.12
C GLU A 144 -13.06 -12.04 -0.76
N ASP A 145 -13.41 -13.13 -0.07
CA ASP A 145 -12.44 -14.21 0.19
C ASP A 145 -11.95 -14.76 -1.17
N PRO A 146 -10.63 -14.77 -1.44
CA PRO A 146 -10.11 -15.14 -2.74
C PRO A 146 -10.26 -16.64 -3.06
N LYS A 147 -10.53 -17.49 -2.05
CA LYS A 147 -10.66 -18.94 -2.18
C LYS A 147 -12.12 -19.40 -2.08
N GLU A 148 -12.86 -18.81 -1.15
CA GLU A 148 -14.25 -19.19 -0.85
C GLU A 148 -15.13 -17.94 -0.67
N PRO A 149 -15.36 -17.17 -1.76
CA PRO A 149 -16.16 -15.96 -1.69
C PRO A 149 -17.61 -16.30 -1.33
N ARG A 150 -18.23 -15.48 -0.48
CA ARG A 150 -19.63 -15.61 -0.07
C ARG A 150 -20.50 -14.53 -0.70
N ASP A 151 -21.76 -14.85 -0.96
CA ASP A 151 -22.71 -13.80 -1.29
C ASP A 151 -23.04 -12.92 -0.06
N PRO A 152 -23.56 -11.69 -0.26
CA PRO A 152 -23.89 -10.77 0.83
C PRO A 152 -24.81 -11.35 1.92
N GLY A 153 -25.74 -12.26 1.57
CA GLY A 153 -26.64 -12.92 2.50
C GLY A 153 -25.93 -14.00 3.33
N GLU A 154 -25.11 -14.83 2.68
CA GLU A 154 -24.26 -15.84 3.35
C GLU A 154 -23.27 -15.20 4.32
N ALA A 155 -22.59 -14.14 3.89
CA ALA A 155 -21.68 -13.38 4.74
C ALA A 155 -22.43 -12.78 5.95
N LEU A 156 -23.65 -12.26 5.75
CA LEU A 156 -24.45 -11.70 6.83
C LEU A 156 -24.92 -12.78 7.80
N PHE A 157 -25.28 -13.96 7.30
CA PHE A 157 -25.61 -15.12 8.13
C PHE A 157 -24.43 -15.53 9.02
N ALA A 158 -23.21 -15.57 8.46
CA ALA A 158 -22.00 -15.86 9.24
C ALA A 158 -21.75 -14.81 10.36
N ILE A 159 -21.94 -13.52 10.07
CA ILE A 159 -21.83 -12.45 11.09
C ILE A 159 -22.90 -12.61 12.18
N VAL A 160 -24.15 -12.93 11.80
CA VAL A 160 -25.23 -13.17 12.77
C VAL A 160 -24.93 -14.36 13.67
N GLY A 161 -24.29 -15.41 13.15
CA GLY A 161 -23.84 -16.56 13.94
C GLY A 161 -22.80 -16.23 15.01
N GLU A 162 -22.10 -15.10 14.88
CA GLU A 162 -21.07 -14.63 15.81
C GLU A 162 -21.60 -13.60 16.85
N SER A 163 -22.91 -13.33 16.81
CA SER A 163 -23.59 -12.40 17.71
C SER A 163 -23.56 -12.87 19.17
N GLY A 164 -23.11 -12.00 20.06
CA GLY A 164 -22.92 -12.30 21.49
C GLY A 164 -21.65 -13.08 21.81
N ARG A 165 -20.82 -13.38 20.80
CA ARG A 165 -19.48 -13.96 20.97
C ARG A 165 -18.40 -13.00 20.50
N ARG A 166 -18.18 -12.89 19.19
CA ARG A 166 -17.19 -11.95 18.64
C ARG A 166 -17.73 -10.52 18.59
N PHE A 167 -19.03 -10.38 18.34
CA PHE A 167 -19.67 -9.09 18.09
C PHE A 167 -20.88 -8.87 19.00
N ARG A 168 -21.01 -7.68 19.61
CA ARG A 168 -22.17 -7.36 20.46
C ARG A 168 -23.47 -7.44 19.69
N ILE A 169 -24.46 -8.01 20.35
CA ILE A 169 -25.81 -8.24 19.81
C ILE A 169 -26.40 -6.96 19.22
N GLY A 170 -26.27 -5.82 19.92
CA GLY A 170 -26.80 -4.53 19.48
C GLY A 170 -26.22 -4.07 18.13
N LEU A 171 -24.89 -4.19 17.95
CA LEU A 171 -24.23 -3.78 16.71
C LEU A 171 -24.52 -4.75 15.57
N VAL A 172 -24.59 -6.06 15.83
CA VAL A 172 -24.97 -7.03 14.79
C VAL A 172 -26.40 -6.78 14.29
N ARG A 173 -27.33 -6.47 15.20
CA ARG A 173 -28.71 -6.10 14.83
C ARG A 173 -28.74 -4.86 13.94
N SER A 174 -28.05 -3.79 14.36
CA SER A 174 -27.97 -2.55 13.59
C SER A 174 -27.28 -2.75 12.24
N PHE A 175 -26.20 -3.54 12.17
CA PHE A 175 -25.52 -3.83 10.91
C PHE A 175 -26.40 -4.63 9.94
N ARG A 176 -27.13 -5.63 10.46
CA ARG A 176 -28.11 -6.40 9.67
C ARG A 176 -29.20 -5.49 9.12
N GLU A 177 -29.76 -4.59 9.93
CA GLU A 177 -30.75 -3.62 9.48
C GLU A 177 -30.17 -2.70 8.39
N PHE A 178 -28.97 -2.16 8.60
CA PHE A 178 -28.26 -1.34 7.63
C PHE A 178 -28.13 -2.03 6.26
N VAL A 179 -27.62 -3.27 6.21
CA VAL A 179 -27.43 -3.99 4.93
C VAL A 179 -28.76 -4.34 4.26
N LEU A 180 -29.81 -4.64 5.02
CA LEU A 180 -31.10 -5.06 4.46
C LEU A 180 -32.01 -3.91 4.03
N THR A 181 -31.82 -2.71 4.59
CA THR A 181 -32.71 -1.56 4.36
C THR A 181 -32.06 -0.45 3.53
N SER A 182 -30.73 -0.45 3.40
CA SER A 182 -30.00 0.59 2.64
C SER A 182 -29.79 0.16 1.19
N ASP A 183 -30.47 0.81 0.27
CA ASP A 183 -30.14 0.73 -1.16
C ASP A 183 -28.70 1.21 -1.37
N GLY A 184 -27.84 0.34 -1.92
CA GLY A 184 -26.43 0.66 -2.13
C GLY A 184 -25.61 0.80 -0.84
N TRP A 185 -25.79 -0.10 0.13
CA TRP A 185 -24.98 -0.17 1.35
C TRP A 185 -23.46 -0.21 1.07
N ASP A 186 -23.06 -0.73 -0.10
CA ASP A 186 -21.67 -0.81 -0.57
C ASP A 186 -21.30 0.21 -1.66
N ALA A 187 -22.19 1.18 -1.93
CA ALA A 187 -21.90 2.21 -2.90
C ALA A 187 -20.67 3.04 -2.46
N PRO A 188 -19.78 3.41 -3.40
CA PRO A 188 -18.60 4.20 -3.08
C PRO A 188 -18.94 5.45 -2.28
N LEU A 189 -18.06 5.79 -1.34
CA LEU A 189 -18.12 7.01 -0.55
C LEU A 189 -16.67 7.44 -0.29
N ASP A 190 -16.32 8.63 -0.77
CA ASP A 190 -15.07 9.30 -0.42
C ASP A 190 -15.40 10.51 0.46
N LEU A 191 -14.57 10.73 1.46
CA LEU A 191 -14.65 11.89 2.34
C LEU A 191 -13.48 12.84 2.06
N PRO A 192 -13.62 14.15 2.30
CA PRO A 192 -12.56 15.13 2.05
C PRO A 192 -11.49 15.10 3.15
N VAL A 193 -11.01 13.92 3.52
CA VAL A 193 -9.92 13.72 4.47
C VAL A 193 -8.62 13.56 3.68
N ARG A 194 -7.57 14.26 4.11
CA ARG A 194 -6.28 14.25 3.43
C ARG A 194 -5.13 14.29 4.41
N VAL A 195 -4.01 13.69 4.02
CA VAL A 195 -2.73 13.95 4.69
C VAL A 195 -2.27 15.38 4.41
N GLU A 196 -1.64 16.03 5.39
CA GLU A 196 -1.16 17.42 5.24
C GLU A 196 0.01 17.56 4.25
N ASP A 197 0.98 16.64 4.29
CA ASP A 197 2.15 16.62 3.40
C ASP A 197 2.22 15.28 2.65
N GLU A 198 1.78 15.32 1.40
CA GLU A 198 1.72 14.16 0.51
C GLU A 198 3.11 13.63 0.16
N ALA A 199 4.08 14.52 -0.09
CA ALA A 199 5.43 14.13 -0.46
C ALA A 199 6.16 13.46 0.71
N ALA A 200 5.99 13.98 1.92
CA ALA A 200 6.50 13.36 3.14
C ALA A 200 5.81 12.01 3.39
N ALA A 201 4.49 11.91 3.19
CA ALA A 201 3.75 10.67 3.36
C ALA A 201 4.22 9.56 2.39
N ILE A 202 4.45 9.89 1.10
CA ILE A 202 5.01 8.95 0.11
C ILE A 202 6.44 8.54 0.49
N THR A 203 7.26 9.50 0.93
CA THR A 203 8.64 9.23 1.37
C THR A 203 8.64 8.25 2.56
N ALA A 204 7.78 8.49 3.55
CA ALA A 204 7.67 7.65 4.72
C ALA A 204 7.07 6.27 4.42
N LEU A 205 6.20 6.15 3.41
CA LEU A 205 5.67 4.86 2.94
C LEU A 205 6.78 4.03 2.28
N ALA A 206 7.53 4.65 1.35
CA ALA A 206 8.62 3.99 0.65
C ALA A 206 9.72 3.52 1.61
N ALA A 207 10.10 4.37 2.57
CA ALA A 207 11.09 4.04 3.59
C ALA A 207 10.70 2.83 4.46
N ARG A 208 9.41 2.70 4.82
CA ARG A 208 8.90 1.54 5.58
C ARG A 208 9.01 0.24 4.78
N ILE A 209 8.63 0.28 3.50
CA ILE A 209 8.75 -0.90 2.63
C ILE A 209 10.21 -1.30 2.45
N ASP A 210 11.09 -0.32 2.22
CA ASP A 210 12.53 -0.54 2.09
C ASP A 210 13.15 -1.15 3.35
N ALA A 211 12.74 -0.70 4.54
CA ALA A 211 13.25 -1.15 5.83
C ALA A 211 12.95 -2.63 6.13
N ARG A 212 11.99 -3.25 5.42
CA ARG A 212 11.69 -4.69 5.56
C ARG A 212 12.88 -5.55 5.15
N ASP A 213 13.70 -5.10 4.21
CA ASP A 213 14.87 -5.81 3.72
C ASP A 213 16.13 -4.96 3.89
N SER A 214 17.06 -5.44 4.71
CA SER A 214 18.35 -4.78 4.96
C SER A 214 19.13 -4.44 3.68
N ARG A 215 18.96 -5.19 2.59
CA ARG A 215 19.61 -4.89 1.29
C ARG A 215 19.01 -3.69 0.58
N THR A 216 17.77 -3.34 0.90
CA THR A 216 17.06 -2.21 0.31
C THR A 216 16.87 -1.04 1.27
N ALA A 217 17.50 -1.06 2.44
CA ALA A 217 17.47 0.08 3.35
C ALA A 217 17.90 1.37 2.62
N HIS A 218 17.09 2.43 2.74
CA HIS A 218 17.29 3.73 2.07
C HIS A 218 17.33 3.69 0.54
N ARG A 219 16.84 2.62 -0.09
CA ARG A 219 16.85 2.47 -1.55
C ARG A 219 16.06 3.58 -2.25
N SER A 220 14.81 3.81 -1.85
CA SER A 220 13.94 4.84 -2.40
C SER A 220 14.55 6.24 -2.32
N GLU A 221 15.29 6.55 -1.25
CA GLU A 221 16.02 7.81 -1.09
C GLU A 221 17.16 7.94 -2.11
N ARG A 222 17.98 6.89 -2.26
CA ARG A 222 19.05 6.87 -3.26
C ARG A 222 18.51 6.99 -4.69
N LEU A 223 17.44 6.27 -5.00
CA LEU A 223 16.79 6.34 -6.31
C LEU A 223 16.24 7.74 -6.58
N ALA A 224 15.58 8.35 -5.60
CA ALA A 224 15.05 9.71 -5.72
C ALA A 224 16.17 10.73 -5.99
N SER A 225 17.30 10.63 -5.29
CA SER A 225 18.45 11.51 -5.50
C SER A 225 19.04 11.38 -6.91
N VAL A 226 19.21 10.15 -7.41
CA VAL A 226 19.71 9.92 -8.78
C VAL A 226 18.69 10.43 -9.82
N ALA A 227 17.40 10.15 -9.60
CA ALA A 227 16.33 10.56 -10.50
C ALA A 227 16.20 12.08 -10.59
N GLU A 228 16.33 12.80 -9.47
CA GLU A 228 16.33 14.26 -9.41
C GLU A 228 17.44 14.86 -10.27
N VAL A 229 18.68 14.44 -10.05
CA VAL A 229 19.84 15.01 -10.76
C VAL A 229 19.77 14.71 -12.25
N LEU A 230 19.34 13.50 -12.63
CA LEU A 230 19.18 13.12 -14.03
C LEU A 230 18.05 13.89 -14.71
N ALA A 231 16.88 13.97 -14.08
CA ALA A 231 15.74 14.69 -14.63
C ALA A 231 16.06 16.17 -14.83
N ALA A 232 16.68 16.81 -13.82
CA ALA A 232 17.09 18.21 -13.92
C ALA A 232 18.11 18.45 -15.04
N ARG A 233 19.09 17.54 -15.20
CA ARG A 233 20.12 17.66 -16.24
C ARG A 233 19.57 17.46 -17.65
N LEU A 234 18.57 16.60 -17.81
CA LEU A 234 17.94 16.27 -19.09
C LEU A 234 16.74 17.16 -19.43
N GLY A 235 16.35 18.09 -18.55
CA GLY A 235 15.23 19.00 -18.78
C GLY A 235 13.86 18.35 -18.61
N HIS A 236 13.75 17.34 -17.74
CA HIS A 236 12.51 16.66 -17.40
C HIS A 236 12.00 17.04 -16.00
N ASP A 237 10.72 16.76 -15.74
CA ASP A 237 10.05 17.04 -14.47
C ASP A 237 10.72 16.28 -13.30
N SER A 238 11.47 17.02 -12.49
CA SER A 238 12.22 16.48 -11.36
C SER A 238 11.29 16.03 -10.22
N ASP A 239 10.20 16.73 -9.98
CA ASP A 239 9.24 16.39 -8.92
C ASP A 239 8.53 15.07 -9.24
N ARG A 240 8.12 14.87 -10.50
CA ARG A 240 7.58 13.58 -10.97
C ARG A 240 8.64 12.48 -10.88
N ALA A 241 9.87 12.72 -11.31
CA ALA A 241 10.94 11.73 -11.25
C ALA A 241 11.22 11.27 -9.80
N ILE A 242 11.32 12.22 -8.85
CA ILE A 242 11.49 11.96 -7.42
C ILE A 242 10.33 11.14 -6.87
N ARG A 243 9.08 11.54 -7.15
CA ARG A 243 7.88 10.83 -6.68
C ARG A 243 7.84 9.40 -7.21
N LEU A 244 8.03 9.22 -8.51
CA LEU A 244 8.03 7.90 -9.15
C LEU A 244 9.16 7.00 -8.61
N ALA A 245 10.35 7.55 -8.39
CA ALA A 245 11.48 6.82 -7.82
C ALA A 245 11.15 6.25 -6.42
N ARG A 246 10.45 7.02 -5.58
CA ARG A 246 9.93 6.54 -4.29
C ARG A 246 8.84 5.48 -4.47
N MET A 247 7.94 5.69 -5.42
CA MET A 247 6.83 4.76 -5.71
C MET A 247 7.30 3.41 -6.28
N LEU A 248 8.53 3.27 -6.78
CA LEU A 248 9.08 1.96 -7.12
C LEU A 248 9.14 1.01 -5.92
N ALA A 249 9.25 1.53 -4.70
CA ALA A 249 9.20 0.72 -3.48
C ALA A 249 7.87 -0.05 -3.35
N LEU A 250 6.76 0.51 -3.84
CA LEU A 250 5.42 -0.12 -3.79
C LEU A 250 5.42 -1.50 -4.48
N GLY A 251 6.27 -1.72 -5.47
CA GLY A 251 6.42 -3.01 -6.14
C GLY A 251 6.92 -4.14 -5.22
N ARG A 252 7.47 -3.79 -4.06
CA ARG A 252 7.93 -4.71 -3.01
C ARG A 252 6.89 -4.92 -1.91
N ALA A 253 5.66 -4.43 -2.09
CA ALA A 253 4.51 -4.74 -1.23
C ALA A 253 4.05 -6.18 -1.44
N ASP A 254 4.80 -7.11 -0.85
CA ASP A 254 4.59 -8.56 -0.91
C ASP A 254 4.92 -9.18 0.45
N ASP A 255 4.15 -10.16 0.87
CA ASP A 255 4.24 -10.77 2.21
C ASP A 255 5.64 -11.39 2.43
N ALA A 256 6.21 -12.00 1.40
CA ALA A 256 7.55 -12.58 1.45
C ALA A 256 8.63 -11.66 0.84
N ILE A 257 9.76 -11.53 1.53
CA ILE A 257 10.98 -10.95 0.95
C ILE A 257 11.57 -11.98 -0.02
N GLN A 258 11.33 -11.78 -1.32
CA GLN A 258 11.97 -12.57 -2.36
C GLN A 258 13.39 -12.06 -2.59
N HIS A 259 14.38 -12.89 -2.28
CA HIS A 259 15.77 -12.65 -2.67
C HIS A 259 16.00 -13.26 -4.05
N ASP A 260 16.57 -12.47 -4.95
CA ASP A 260 17.11 -12.95 -6.22
C ASP A 260 18.61 -12.71 -6.21
N ASP A 261 19.37 -13.79 -6.28
CA ASP A 261 20.84 -13.74 -6.35
C ASP A 261 21.34 -13.58 -7.80
N PHE A 262 20.43 -13.44 -8.79
CA PHE A 262 20.82 -13.18 -10.16
C PHE A 262 21.43 -11.79 -10.32
N ASP A 263 22.41 -11.71 -11.21
CA ASP A 263 22.96 -10.44 -11.68
C ASP A 263 21.81 -9.53 -12.20
N PRO A 264 21.70 -8.28 -11.72
CA PRO A 264 20.58 -7.39 -12.06
C PRO A 264 20.51 -7.07 -13.56
N LEU A 265 21.60 -7.19 -14.33
CA LEU A 265 21.60 -6.98 -15.78
C LEU A 265 21.37 -8.28 -16.58
N SER A 266 21.21 -9.41 -15.89
CA SER A 266 20.94 -10.69 -16.52
C SER A 266 19.53 -10.79 -17.07
N ARG A 267 19.37 -11.54 -18.17
CA ARG A 267 18.05 -11.95 -18.69
C ARG A 267 17.27 -12.79 -17.68
N PHE A 268 17.96 -13.51 -16.78
CA PHE A 268 17.32 -14.32 -15.74
C PHE A 268 16.66 -13.49 -14.63
N ALA A 269 17.18 -12.29 -14.33
CA ALA A 269 16.59 -11.37 -13.36
C ALA A 269 15.39 -10.57 -13.94
N ARG A 270 15.19 -10.59 -15.27
CA ARG A 270 14.19 -9.76 -15.96
C ARG A 270 12.75 -10.08 -15.54
N PRO A 271 12.29 -11.34 -15.45
CA PRO A 271 10.92 -11.64 -15.03
C PRO A 271 10.56 -11.06 -13.65
N GLN A 272 11.48 -11.16 -12.68
CA GLN A 272 11.25 -10.64 -11.34
C GLN A 272 11.21 -9.11 -11.30
N ARG A 273 12.15 -8.43 -11.96
CA ARG A 273 12.12 -6.96 -12.07
C ARG A 273 10.82 -6.47 -12.72
N THR A 274 10.39 -7.13 -13.80
CA THR A 274 9.12 -6.83 -14.46
C THR A 274 7.93 -7.06 -13.53
N ALA A 275 7.94 -8.11 -12.71
CA ALA A 275 6.87 -8.36 -11.73
C ALA A 275 6.80 -7.26 -10.66
N VAL A 276 7.94 -6.83 -10.14
CA VAL A 276 8.05 -5.71 -9.17
C VAL A 276 7.53 -4.41 -9.79
N ALA A 277 7.98 -4.05 -10.99
CA ALA A 277 7.53 -2.86 -11.71
C ALA A 277 6.02 -2.88 -12.00
N LYS A 278 5.48 -4.01 -12.46
CA LYS A 278 4.05 -4.19 -12.70
C LYS A 278 3.23 -4.08 -11.42
N ARG A 279 3.73 -4.57 -10.29
CA ARG A 279 3.05 -4.44 -8.99
C ARG A 279 3.00 -2.99 -8.52
N ALA A 280 4.11 -2.24 -8.65
CA ALA A 280 4.14 -0.82 -8.34
C ALA A 280 3.12 -0.05 -9.21
N ALA A 281 3.07 -0.34 -10.51
CA ALA A 281 2.10 0.24 -11.43
C ALA A 281 0.66 -0.14 -11.07
N ALA A 282 0.39 -1.38 -10.68
CA ALA A 282 -0.96 -1.82 -10.28
C ALA A 282 -1.46 -1.07 -9.04
N ILE A 283 -0.59 -0.89 -8.04
CA ILE A 283 -0.90 -0.11 -6.82
C ILE A 283 -1.18 1.36 -7.20
N ALA A 284 -0.36 1.96 -8.06
CA ALA A 284 -0.57 3.33 -8.52
C ALA A 284 -1.90 3.48 -9.30
N THR A 285 -2.23 2.54 -10.19
CA THR A 285 -3.50 2.52 -10.94
C THR A 285 -4.73 2.42 -10.03
N ALA A 286 -4.61 1.73 -8.89
CA ALA A 286 -5.72 1.61 -7.94
C ALA A 286 -6.07 2.93 -7.23
N VAL A 287 -5.19 3.94 -7.33
CA VAL A 287 -5.36 5.26 -6.69
C VAL A 287 -5.50 6.32 -7.78
N PRO A 288 -6.69 6.94 -7.95
CA PRO A 288 -6.96 7.83 -9.09
C PRO A 288 -5.95 8.96 -9.32
N ALA A 289 -5.37 9.54 -8.26
CA ALA A 289 -4.35 10.59 -8.40
C ALA A 289 -3.02 10.13 -8.99
N TYR A 290 -2.71 8.84 -8.92
CA TYR A 290 -1.45 8.28 -9.41
C TYR A 290 -1.63 7.32 -10.59
N ALA A 291 -2.85 7.24 -11.16
CA ALA A 291 -3.10 6.38 -12.31
C ALA A 291 -2.26 6.78 -13.53
N ASP A 292 -2.06 8.08 -13.75
CA ASP A 292 -1.22 8.61 -14.85
C ASP A 292 0.29 8.34 -14.65
N ASP A 293 0.70 8.05 -13.42
CA ASP A 293 2.08 7.72 -13.06
C ASP A 293 2.38 6.22 -13.29
N ALA A 294 1.35 5.36 -13.37
CA ALA A 294 1.49 3.90 -13.50
C ALA A 294 2.25 3.43 -14.75
N PRO A 295 2.09 4.03 -15.96
CA PRO A 295 2.85 3.63 -17.14
C PRO A 295 4.37 3.78 -16.97
N TYR A 296 4.84 4.83 -16.27
CA TYR A 296 6.26 5.05 -16.00
C TYR A 296 6.81 3.97 -15.06
N LEU A 297 6.06 3.62 -14.02
CA LEU A 297 6.42 2.55 -13.09
C LEU A 297 6.50 1.20 -13.80
N ALA A 298 5.54 0.88 -14.67
CA ALA A 298 5.54 -0.36 -15.43
C ALA A 298 6.73 -0.45 -16.41
N ALA A 299 7.08 0.67 -17.06
CA ALA A 299 8.17 0.75 -18.02
C ALA A 299 9.56 0.76 -17.37
N SER A 300 9.67 1.02 -16.06
CA SER A 300 10.95 1.09 -15.34
C SER A 300 11.78 -0.20 -15.32
N ALA A 301 11.22 -1.34 -15.75
CA ALA A 301 11.92 -2.61 -15.87
C ALA A 301 12.16 -3.06 -17.33
N ALA A 302 11.69 -2.30 -18.31
CA ALA A 302 11.88 -2.59 -19.73
C ALA A 302 13.33 -2.33 -20.14
N TRP A 303 13.79 -3.05 -21.18
CA TRP A 303 15.08 -2.78 -21.80
C TRP A 303 14.90 -1.85 -22.99
N TYR A 304 15.90 -1.02 -23.24
CA TYR A 304 15.91 -0.11 -24.40
C TYR A 304 15.71 -0.84 -25.74
N GLU A 305 16.26 -2.05 -25.90
CA GLU A 305 16.08 -2.86 -27.11
C GLU A 305 14.65 -3.36 -27.33
N ASP A 306 13.79 -3.31 -26.32
CA ASP A 306 12.37 -3.67 -26.44
C ASP A 306 11.53 -2.53 -27.09
N GLY A 307 12.06 -1.31 -27.15
CA GLY A 307 11.39 -0.12 -27.70
C GLY A 307 11.81 1.16 -26.99
N GLU A 308 11.50 2.31 -27.61
CA GLU A 308 11.71 3.62 -26.99
C GLU A 308 10.89 3.75 -25.70
N LEU A 309 11.55 4.23 -24.65
CA LEU A 309 10.95 4.46 -23.34
C LEU A 309 10.69 5.95 -23.15
N GLU A 310 9.62 6.27 -22.43
CA GLU A 310 9.45 7.62 -21.88
C GLU A 310 10.68 8.02 -21.06
N PRO A 311 11.25 9.23 -21.24
CA PRO A 311 12.54 9.59 -20.64
C PRO A 311 12.60 9.42 -19.12
N VAL A 312 11.51 9.75 -18.41
CA VAL A 312 11.43 9.55 -16.95
C VAL A 312 11.46 8.06 -16.60
N ALA A 313 10.82 7.18 -17.39
CA ALA A 313 10.89 5.73 -17.16
C ALA A 313 12.31 5.19 -17.40
N ALA A 314 13.02 5.72 -18.41
CA ALA A 314 14.42 5.39 -18.66
C ALA A 314 15.34 5.82 -17.51
N ILE A 315 15.11 6.99 -16.92
CA ILE A 315 15.81 7.46 -15.70
C ILE A 315 15.58 6.48 -14.54
N LEU A 316 14.33 6.08 -14.30
CA LEU A 316 13.97 5.13 -13.23
C LEU A 316 14.62 3.75 -13.42
N ALA A 317 14.67 3.27 -14.67
CA ALA A 317 15.29 2.00 -15.02
C ALA A 317 16.80 2.02 -14.73
N LEU A 318 17.48 3.09 -15.17
CA LEU A 318 18.91 3.25 -14.93
C LEU A 318 19.22 3.45 -13.44
N ALA A 319 18.47 4.28 -12.72
CA ALA A 319 18.64 4.48 -11.28
C ALA A 319 18.47 3.17 -10.50
N SER A 320 17.45 2.37 -10.85
CA SER A 320 17.21 1.06 -10.22
C SER A 320 18.36 0.08 -10.44
N ALA A 321 18.94 0.06 -11.65
CA ALA A 321 20.08 -0.79 -11.96
C ALA A 321 21.36 -0.30 -11.27
N ALA A 322 21.60 1.01 -11.24
CA ALA A 322 22.74 1.61 -10.55
C ALA A 322 22.75 1.28 -9.06
N ASP A 323 21.59 1.35 -8.40
CA ASP A 323 21.44 0.99 -6.98
C ASP A 323 21.66 -0.52 -6.70
N SER A 324 21.40 -1.38 -7.68
CA SER A 324 21.54 -2.84 -7.53
C SER A 324 22.95 -3.35 -7.87
N LEU A 325 23.83 -2.50 -8.38
CA LEU A 325 25.20 -2.85 -8.78
C LEU A 325 26.21 -2.39 -7.72
N ASP A 326 27.36 -3.07 -7.67
CA ASP A 326 28.51 -2.57 -6.92
C ASP A 326 28.88 -1.16 -7.45
N PRO A 327 29.00 -0.13 -6.59
CA PRO A 327 29.25 1.24 -7.03
C PRO A 327 30.53 1.43 -7.86
N LEU A 328 31.55 0.58 -7.68
CA LEU A 328 32.79 0.64 -8.45
C LEU A 328 32.64 0.04 -9.84
N ASP A 329 31.79 -0.98 -9.99
CA ASP A 329 31.51 -1.64 -11.26
C ASP A 329 30.37 -0.99 -12.06
N ALA A 330 29.43 -0.31 -11.37
CA ALA A 330 28.22 0.23 -11.96
C ALA A 330 28.50 1.11 -13.21
N PRO A 331 29.45 2.07 -13.21
CA PRO A 331 29.67 2.92 -14.38
C PRO A 331 30.08 2.14 -15.62
N ARG A 332 31.02 1.19 -15.47
CA ARG A 332 31.50 0.34 -16.58
C ARG A 332 30.38 -0.53 -17.13
N ARG A 333 29.60 -1.15 -16.23
CA ARG A 333 28.53 -2.08 -16.61
C ARG A 333 27.33 -1.38 -17.25
N LEU A 334 26.90 -0.25 -16.69
CA LEU A 334 25.83 0.56 -17.26
C LEU A 334 26.25 1.14 -18.62
N GLY A 335 27.49 1.65 -18.74
CA GLY A 335 28.03 2.11 -20.01
C GLY A 335 28.06 1.02 -21.09
N ALA A 336 28.47 -0.20 -20.74
CA ALA A 336 28.46 -1.34 -21.68
C ALA A 336 27.05 -1.78 -22.09
N ALA A 337 26.03 -1.47 -21.29
CA ALA A 337 24.63 -1.79 -21.54
C ALA A 337 23.84 -0.64 -22.18
N ALA A 338 24.48 0.50 -22.47
CA ALA A 338 23.88 1.63 -23.17
C ALA A 338 23.44 1.22 -24.59
N GLY A 339 22.21 1.58 -24.98
CA GLY A 339 21.64 1.25 -26.29
C GLY A 339 21.15 -0.19 -26.45
N SER A 340 21.31 -1.04 -25.42
CA SER A 340 20.71 -2.37 -25.36
C SER A 340 19.73 -2.50 -24.19
N GLN A 341 20.20 -2.28 -22.96
CA GLN A 341 19.33 -2.32 -21.77
C GLN A 341 18.90 -0.93 -21.32
N PHE A 342 19.77 0.07 -21.46
CA PHE A 342 19.50 1.43 -20.97
C PHE A 342 19.55 2.46 -22.10
N ASP A 343 18.77 3.53 -21.92
CA ASP A 343 18.78 4.66 -22.82
C ASP A 343 20.19 5.29 -22.91
N PRO A 344 20.76 5.47 -24.12
CA PRO A 344 22.10 6.02 -24.30
C PRO A 344 22.29 7.43 -23.75
N GLU A 345 21.27 8.30 -23.86
CA GLU A 345 21.34 9.69 -23.40
C GLU A 345 21.30 9.76 -21.87
N VAL A 346 20.37 9.03 -21.25
CA VAL A 346 20.29 8.91 -19.78
C VAL A 346 21.58 8.33 -19.22
N THR A 347 22.13 7.29 -19.87
CA THR A 347 23.38 6.66 -19.43
C THR A 347 24.56 7.63 -19.51
N ARG A 348 24.68 8.38 -20.62
CA ARG A 348 25.73 9.39 -20.78
C ARG A 348 25.62 10.49 -19.72
N ALA A 349 24.40 10.95 -19.43
CA ALA A 349 24.15 11.93 -18.38
C ALA A 349 24.56 11.40 -16.99
N TYR A 350 24.23 10.15 -16.67
CA TYR A 350 24.62 9.50 -15.42
C TYR A 350 26.14 9.38 -15.26
N LEU A 351 26.84 8.89 -16.29
CA LEU A 351 28.30 8.75 -16.28
C LEU A 351 29.01 10.11 -16.15
N ALA A 352 28.47 11.15 -16.80
CA ALA A 352 28.98 12.50 -16.67
C ALA A 352 28.85 13.06 -15.23
N ILE A 353 27.76 12.73 -14.52
CA ILE A 353 27.59 13.09 -13.10
C ILE A 353 28.67 12.45 -12.24
N LEU A 354 29.08 11.22 -12.56
CA LEU A 354 30.13 10.49 -11.85
C LEU A 354 31.56 10.90 -12.27
N GLY A 355 31.72 11.81 -13.23
CA GLY A 355 33.03 12.21 -13.76
C GLY A 355 33.72 11.12 -14.59
N VAL A 356 32.97 10.14 -15.09
CA VAL A 356 33.48 9.07 -15.94
C VAL A 356 33.49 9.55 -17.40
N PRO A 357 34.62 9.45 -18.13
CA PRO A 357 34.65 9.81 -19.55
C PRO A 357 33.73 8.88 -20.34
N THR A 358 32.80 9.46 -21.11
CA THR A 358 31.82 8.75 -21.94
C THR A 358 32.25 8.57 -23.37
#